data_AF-A0A949CH34-F1
#
_entry.id   AF-A0A949CH34-F1
#
_cell.length_a   1.000
_cell.length_b   1.000
_cell.length_c   1.000
_cell.angle_alpha   90.00
_cell.angle_beta   90.00
_cell.angle_gamma   90.00
#
_symmetry.space_group_name_H-M   'P 1'
#
loop_
_entity.id
_entity.type
_entity.pdbx_description
1 polymer ?
#
loop_
_entity_poly.entity_id
_entity_poly.type
_entity_poly.pdbx_seq_one_letter_code
_entity_poly.pdbx_strand_id
1 'polypeptide(L)'
;MLRILPGLLLVFSVVWPNPFANATEKIVQFEKDIAPILRSHCLECHEGDSAKGGFQVNDRDALLGYVEPGNSGGSSLWTDYLYQPPKSELEDSLVMPPDGPLSAEKLALLKLWIDEGAEWPETLTISASPQPAAMETASSPSIQKWEKAYRAIGYFHPALVHFPIALFFLGGGCAFLSYFLGSRCRSIAFHCLWIAGLSSIVAVIMGWSFADLRGYPAWDKPIDAQSTHEEFTFFYHRWLGTGTAVLSLILIFFALIDARSKSSGAGHIWRLGAILLAVLVGIVGHQGGELVYGDIFEKAWEQFTKE
;
A
#
# COMPACT_ATOMS: atom_id res chain seq x y z
N MET A 1 21.14 21.25 -46.69
CA MET A 1 21.31 19.78 -46.58
C MET A 1 22.14 19.49 -45.35
N LEU A 2 21.48 19.25 -44.21
CA LEU A 2 22.15 19.01 -42.93
C LEU A 2 22.16 17.49 -42.68
N ARG A 3 23.35 16.89 -42.68
CA ARG A 3 23.54 15.44 -42.44
C ARG A 3 23.49 15.18 -40.94
N ILE A 4 22.47 14.45 -40.50
CA ILE A 4 22.38 13.89 -39.15
C ILE A 4 23.06 12.51 -39.18
N LEU A 5 24.13 12.35 -38.40
CA LEU A 5 24.73 11.05 -38.09
C LEU A 5 23.96 10.40 -36.93
N PRO A 6 23.60 9.11 -36.99
CA PRO A 6 23.04 8.40 -35.85
C PRO A 6 24.19 7.95 -34.93
N GLY A 7 24.29 8.60 -33.77
CA GLY A 7 25.22 8.22 -32.70
C GLY A 7 24.68 7.04 -31.89
N LEU A 8 25.41 5.94 -31.98
CA LEU A 8 25.33 4.70 -31.21
C LEU A 8 24.94 4.91 -29.73
N LEU A 9 23.77 4.42 -29.31
CA LEU A 9 23.44 4.23 -27.89
C LEU A 9 24.09 2.91 -27.44
N LEU A 10 25.29 3.01 -26.87
CA LEU A 10 25.87 1.92 -26.09
C LEU A 10 25.17 1.87 -24.73
N VAL A 11 24.24 0.93 -24.59
CA VAL A 11 23.63 0.60 -23.29
C VAL A 11 24.68 -0.17 -22.51
N PHE A 12 25.32 0.50 -21.54
CA PHE A 12 26.15 -0.16 -20.54
C PHE A 12 25.22 -0.97 -19.63
N SER A 13 25.08 -2.27 -19.89
CA SER A 13 24.53 -3.22 -18.93
C SER A 13 25.57 -3.47 -17.84
N VAL A 14 25.63 -2.57 -16.86
CA VAL A 14 26.26 -2.87 -15.58
C VAL A 14 25.31 -3.84 -14.87
N VAL A 15 25.64 -5.14 -14.93
CA VAL A 15 25.02 -6.15 -14.07
C VAL A 15 25.54 -5.88 -12.66
N TRP A 16 24.82 -5.05 -11.91
CA TRP A 16 25.07 -4.90 -10.48
C TRP A 16 24.59 -6.21 -9.82
N PRO A 17 25.44 -6.93 -9.06
CA PRO A 17 24.96 -8.05 -8.27
C PRO A 17 23.86 -7.53 -7.35
N ASN A 18 22.64 -8.05 -7.51
CA ASN A 18 21.47 -7.64 -6.77
C ASN A 18 21.62 -8.10 -5.31
N PRO A 19 21.93 -7.21 -4.33
CA PRO A 19 22.09 -7.63 -2.94
C PRO A 19 20.73 -7.99 -2.29
N PHE A 20 19.62 -7.82 -3.02
CA PHE A 20 18.26 -8.03 -2.56
C PHE A 20 17.71 -9.45 -2.84
N ALA A 21 18.56 -10.38 -3.26
CA ALA A 21 18.12 -11.71 -3.69
C ALA A 21 17.89 -12.72 -2.55
N ASN A 22 17.80 -12.32 -1.28
CA ASN A 22 17.51 -13.29 -0.21
C ASN A 22 16.67 -12.72 0.94
N ALA A 23 15.72 -13.57 1.36
CA ALA A 23 14.80 -13.49 2.48
C ALA A 23 13.62 -12.49 2.34
N THR A 24 12.46 -13.05 1.99
CA THR A 24 11.12 -12.55 2.36
C THR A 24 10.97 -12.56 3.89
N GLU A 25 11.74 -11.75 4.61
CA GLU A 25 11.56 -11.54 6.04
C GLU A 25 10.43 -10.52 6.23
N LYS A 26 9.40 -10.92 6.99
CA LYS A 26 8.24 -10.10 7.34
C LYS A 26 8.70 -8.89 8.16
N ILE A 27 8.04 -7.73 8.02
CA ILE A 27 8.46 -6.53 8.77
C ILE A 27 8.23 -6.73 10.26
N VAL A 28 7.10 -7.34 10.61
CA VAL A 28 6.66 -7.53 11.99
C VAL A 28 7.11 -8.88 12.48
N GLN A 29 7.90 -8.86 13.55
CA GLN A 29 8.33 -10.06 14.24
C GLN A 29 7.39 -10.29 15.42
N PHE A 30 6.64 -11.40 15.40
CA PHE A 30 5.60 -11.66 16.39
C PHE A 30 6.13 -11.54 17.82
N GLU A 31 7.28 -12.13 18.11
CA GLU A 31 7.90 -12.17 19.44
C GLU A 31 8.25 -10.80 20.00
N LYS A 32 8.69 -9.93 19.11
CA LYS A 32 9.27 -8.64 19.45
C LYS A 32 8.22 -7.53 19.43
N ASP A 33 7.32 -7.58 18.47
CA ASP A 33 6.44 -6.47 18.14
C ASP A 33 4.98 -6.76 18.56
N ILE A 34 4.51 -8.01 18.47
CA ILE A 34 3.09 -8.38 18.73
C ILE A 34 2.90 -8.98 20.12
N ALA A 35 3.71 -9.97 20.49
CA ALA A 35 3.61 -10.65 21.78
C ALA A 35 3.65 -9.67 22.97
N PRO A 36 4.47 -8.60 22.99
CA PRO A 36 4.40 -7.61 24.07
C PRO A 36 3.08 -6.84 24.11
N ILE A 37 2.45 -6.56 22.97
CA ILE A 37 1.14 -5.91 22.89
C ILE A 37 0.08 -6.84 23.47
N LEU A 38 0.03 -8.09 23.02
CA LEU A 38 -0.93 -9.08 23.51
C LEU A 38 -0.77 -9.31 25.03
N ARG A 39 0.46 -9.47 25.51
CA ARG A 39 0.74 -9.65 26.95
C ARG A 39 0.28 -8.48 27.80
N SER A 40 0.48 -7.25 27.34
CA SER A 40 0.24 -6.05 28.15
C SER A 40 -1.18 -5.46 28.03
N HIS A 41 -1.93 -5.81 26.97
CA HIS A 41 -3.26 -5.22 26.72
C HIS A 41 -4.38 -6.24 26.54
N CYS A 42 -4.07 -7.53 26.35
CA CYS A 42 -5.07 -8.54 26.03
C CYS A 42 -5.13 -9.69 27.05
N LEU A 43 -3.97 -10.21 27.46
CA LEU A 43 -3.92 -11.44 28.29
C LEU A 43 -4.53 -11.28 29.69
N GLU A 44 -4.58 -10.09 30.25
CA GLU A 44 -5.21 -9.87 31.57
C GLU A 44 -6.68 -10.30 31.60
N CYS A 45 -7.40 -10.15 30.47
CA CYS A 45 -8.81 -10.53 30.36
C CYS A 45 -9.06 -11.73 29.43
N HIS A 46 -8.12 -12.07 28.55
CA HIS A 46 -8.28 -13.08 27.49
C HIS A 46 -7.27 -14.24 27.60
N GLU A 47 -6.93 -14.64 28.83
CA GLU A 47 -6.08 -15.80 29.12
C GLU A 47 -6.86 -16.89 29.89
N GLY A 48 -6.70 -18.14 29.44
CA GLY A 48 -7.15 -19.34 30.16
C GLY A 48 -8.67 -19.49 30.33
N ASP A 49 -9.07 -20.30 31.31
CA ASP A 49 -10.48 -20.67 31.54
C ASP A 49 -11.37 -19.49 32.00
N SER A 50 -10.76 -18.38 32.43
CA SER A 50 -11.43 -17.14 32.82
C SER A 50 -11.53 -16.10 31.69
N ALA A 51 -11.14 -16.47 30.46
CA ALA A 51 -11.15 -15.56 29.33
C ALA A 51 -12.56 -15.00 29.06
N LYS A 52 -12.68 -13.66 29.05
CA LYS A 52 -13.94 -12.97 28.79
C LYS A 52 -14.43 -13.25 27.37
N GLY A 53 -15.73 -13.50 27.24
CA GLY A 53 -16.37 -13.78 25.95
C GLY A 53 -15.93 -15.10 25.30
N GLY A 54 -15.24 -15.99 26.02
CA GLY A 54 -14.68 -17.22 25.44
C GLY A 54 -13.55 -16.97 24.42
N PHE A 55 -13.03 -15.75 24.36
CA PHE A 55 -11.97 -15.36 23.43
C PHE A 55 -10.61 -15.51 24.11
N GLN A 56 -9.81 -16.49 23.68
CA GLN A 56 -8.47 -16.75 24.20
C GLN A 56 -7.40 -16.23 23.24
N VAL A 57 -6.49 -15.41 23.77
CA VAL A 57 -5.41 -14.77 23.00
C VAL A 57 -4.07 -15.48 23.20
N ASN A 58 -3.93 -16.27 24.27
CA ASN A 58 -2.71 -17.03 24.56
C ASN A 58 -2.57 -18.33 23.75
N ASP A 59 -3.66 -18.80 23.15
CA ASP A 59 -3.69 -19.96 22.27
C ASP A 59 -3.70 -19.51 20.80
N ARG A 60 -2.74 -20.02 20.03
CA ARG A 60 -2.55 -19.64 18.62
C ARG A 60 -3.76 -20.02 17.78
N ASP A 61 -4.25 -21.24 17.92
CA ASP A 61 -5.33 -21.76 17.07
C ASP A 61 -6.65 -21.06 17.40
N ALA A 62 -6.88 -20.75 18.68
CA ALA A 62 -8.01 -19.93 19.12
C ALA A 62 -7.93 -18.51 18.54
N LEU A 63 -6.77 -17.83 18.64
CA LEU A 63 -6.62 -16.48 18.10
C LEU A 63 -6.76 -16.44 16.58
N LEU A 64 -6.16 -17.40 15.87
CA LEU A 64 -6.27 -17.53 14.41
C LEU A 64 -7.69 -17.89 13.95
N GLY A 65 -8.60 -18.30 14.85
CA GLY A 65 -10.03 -18.37 14.56
C GLY A 65 -10.69 -17.00 14.35
N TYR A 66 -10.09 -15.92 14.86
CA TYR A 66 -10.58 -14.53 14.76
C TYR A 66 -9.70 -13.66 13.86
N VAL A 67 -8.63 -14.24 13.30
CA VAL A 67 -7.68 -13.58 12.42
C VAL A 67 -7.65 -14.33 11.10
N GLU A 68 -7.98 -13.64 10.02
CA GLU A 68 -7.75 -14.11 8.67
C GLU A 68 -6.35 -13.69 8.20
N PRO A 69 -5.39 -14.63 8.09
CA PRO A 69 -4.05 -14.32 7.62
C PRO A 69 -4.07 -13.61 6.26
N GLY A 70 -3.44 -12.44 6.17
CA GLY A 70 -3.37 -11.63 4.96
C GLY A 70 -4.56 -10.69 4.75
N ASN A 71 -5.59 -10.75 5.60
CA ASN A 71 -6.80 -9.96 5.48
C ASN A 71 -7.28 -9.41 6.82
N SER A 72 -6.71 -8.29 7.26
CA SER A 72 -7.21 -7.58 8.44
C SER A 72 -8.64 -7.06 8.29
N GLY A 73 -9.12 -6.83 7.07
CA GLY A 73 -10.51 -6.41 6.81
C GLY A 73 -11.55 -7.50 7.04
N GLY A 74 -11.17 -8.78 6.94
CA GLY A 74 -12.01 -9.92 7.28
C GLY A 74 -11.72 -10.53 8.66
N SER A 75 -10.67 -10.06 9.33
CA SER A 75 -10.32 -10.50 10.68
C SER A 75 -11.22 -9.82 11.72
N SER A 76 -12.09 -10.59 12.37
CA SER A 76 -12.99 -10.07 13.40
C SER A 76 -12.24 -9.44 14.57
N LEU A 77 -11.04 -9.94 14.91
CA LEU A 77 -10.14 -9.32 15.87
C LEU A 77 -9.89 -7.84 15.59
N TRP A 78 -9.78 -7.48 14.31
CA TRP A 78 -9.50 -6.12 13.86
C TRP A 78 -10.78 -5.30 13.67
N THR A 79 -11.78 -5.85 13.00
CA THR A 79 -13.02 -5.12 12.69
C THR A 79 -13.84 -4.82 13.93
N ASP A 80 -13.97 -5.78 14.85
CA ASP A 80 -14.79 -5.62 16.06
C ASP A 80 -14.12 -4.67 17.04
N TYR A 81 -12.78 -4.67 17.07
CA TYR A 81 -12.01 -3.69 17.84
C TYR A 81 -12.27 -2.25 17.34
N LEU A 82 -12.34 -2.03 16.03
CA LEU A 82 -12.58 -0.70 15.46
C LEU A 82 -14.05 -0.25 15.53
N TYR A 83 -14.99 -1.20 15.55
CA TYR A 83 -16.43 -0.94 15.49
C TYR A 83 -17.08 -0.89 16.89
N GLN A 84 -16.33 -0.58 17.94
CA GLN A 84 -16.92 -0.55 19.28
C GLN A 84 -17.90 0.63 19.44
N PRO A 85 -19.14 0.36 19.91
CA PRO A 85 -20.08 1.41 20.27
C PRO A 85 -19.48 2.39 21.29
N PRO A 86 -19.94 3.65 21.33
CA PRO A 86 -19.48 4.60 22.32
C PRO A 86 -19.74 4.05 23.73
N LYS A 87 -18.77 4.23 24.62
CA LYS A 87 -18.80 3.74 26.02
C LYS A 87 -20.08 4.13 26.80
N SER A 88 -20.80 5.17 26.39
CA SER A 88 -22.08 5.58 26.96
C SER A 88 -23.23 4.60 26.72
N GLU A 89 -23.11 3.71 25.73
CA GLU A 89 -24.16 2.77 25.31
C GLU A 89 -23.83 1.31 25.67
N LEU A 90 -22.66 1.07 26.28
CA LEU A 90 -22.18 -0.24 26.69
C LEU A 90 -21.96 -0.28 28.20
N GLU A 91 -22.22 -1.43 28.81
CA GLU A 91 -21.69 -1.71 30.14
C GLU A 91 -20.16 -1.67 30.09
N ASP A 92 -19.51 -1.18 31.15
CA ASP A 92 -18.04 -1.08 31.22
C ASP A 92 -17.31 -2.41 30.97
N SER A 93 -18.02 -3.55 31.14
CA SER A 93 -17.55 -4.91 30.88
C SER A 93 -17.50 -5.30 29.39
N LEU A 94 -18.13 -4.53 28.50
CA LEU A 94 -18.25 -4.79 27.06
C LEU A 94 -17.35 -3.90 26.20
N VAL A 95 -16.63 -2.94 26.81
CA VAL A 95 -15.65 -2.07 26.14
C VAL A 95 -14.27 -2.71 26.18
N MET A 96 -13.60 -2.82 25.03
CA MET A 96 -12.29 -3.46 24.92
C MET A 96 -11.26 -2.58 24.17
N PRO A 97 -10.15 -2.15 24.78
CA PRO A 97 -9.68 -2.49 26.12
C PRO A 97 -10.38 -1.64 27.21
N PRO A 98 -10.55 -2.16 28.43
CA PRO A 98 -11.17 -1.42 29.55
C PRO A 98 -10.38 -0.16 29.94
N ASP A 99 -9.06 -0.19 29.75
CA ASP A 99 -8.15 0.93 30.00
C ASP A 99 -8.10 1.95 28.85
N GLY A 100 -8.95 1.77 27.83
CA GLY A 100 -9.04 2.63 26.66
C GLY A 100 -8.26 2.08 25.45
N PRO A 101 -8.42 2.72 24.28
CA PRO A 101 -7.89 2.20 23.03
C PRO A 101 -6.36 2.19 23.02
N LEU A 102 -5.81 1.17 22.36
CA LEU A 102 -4.41 1.09 21.99
C LEU A 102 -3.95 2.33 21.21
N SER A 103 -2.66 2.66 21.33
CA SER A 103 -2.06 3.71 20.51
C SER A 103 -2.10 3.34 19.03
N ALA A 104 -2.18 4.36 18.17
CA ALA A 104 -2.20 4.18 16.71
C ALA A 104 -1.02 3.34 16.19
N GLU A 105 0.15 3.43 16.84
CA GLU A 105 1.33 2.62 16.53
C GLU A 105 1.11 1.13 16.79
N LYS A 106 0.55 0.77 17.96
CA LYS A 106 0.26 -0.64 18.31
C LYS A 106 -0.82 -1.22 17.40
N LEU A 107 -1.82 -0.41 17.06
CA LEU A 107 -2.85 -0.81 16.09
C LEU A 107 -2.26 -1.01 14.70
N ALA A 108 -1.36 -0.13 14.26
CA ALA A 108 -0.66 -0.30 12.99
C ALA A 108 0.15 -1.60 12.98
N LEU A 109 0.86 -1.94 14.07
CA LEU A 109 1.61 -3.20 14.19
C LEU A 109 0.70 -4.43 14.15
N LEU A 110 -0.42 -4.43 14.88
CA LEU A 110 -1.39 -5.53 14.87
C LEU A 110 -2.00 -5.73 13.48
N LYS A 111 -2.47 -4.64 12.85
CA LYS A 111 -2.99 -4.69 11.47
C LYS A 111 -1.95 -5.24 10.51
N LEU A 112 -0.72 -4.73 10.63
CA LEU A 112 0.40 -5.09 9.79
C LEU A 112 0.73 -6.58 9.92
N TRP A 113 0.84 -7.09 11.14
CA TRP A 113 1.06 -8.51 11.37
C TRP A 113 -0.02 -9.38 10.74
N ILE A 114 -1.30 -9.00 10.87
CA ILE A 114 -2.41 -9.72 10.24
C ILE A 114 -2.26 -9.69 8.71
N ASP A 115 -2.06 -8.51 8.13
CA ASP A 115 -1.91 -8.32 6.68
C ASP A 115 -0.65 -9.01 6.12
N GLU A 116 0.38 -9.21 6.95
CA GLU A 116 1.56 -10.00 6.64
C GLU A 116 1.31 -11.51 6.77
N GLY A 117 0.11 -11.99 7.09
CA GLY A 117 -0.19 -13.41 7.19
C GLY A 117 -0.18 -13.97 8.61
N ALA A 118 -0.26 -13.09 9.63
CA ALA A 118 -0.44 -13.45 11.03
C ALA A 118 0.51 -14.55 11.54
N GLU A 119 1.77 -14.51 11.10
CA GLU A 119 2.72 -15.56 11.46
C GLU A 119 2.95 -15.59 12.97
N TRP A 120 2.69 -16.74 13.56
CA TRP A 120 2.94 -17.04 14.96
C TRP A 120 3.80 -18.31 15.02
N PRO A 121 5.03 -18.23 15.56
CA PRO A 121 5.93 -19.39 15.70
C PRO A 121 5.37 -20.45 16.65
N GLU A 122 5.26 -21.70 16.17
CA GLU A 122 4.64 -22.81 16.91
C GLU A 122 5.28 -23.09 18.29
N THR A 123 6.55 -22.73 18.47
CA THR A 123 7.29 -22.95 19.72
C THR A 123 7.05 -21.91 20.79
N LEU A 124 6.23 -20.87 20.53
CA LEU A 124 6.07 -19.74 21.42
C LEU A 124 4.68 -19.67 22.03
N THR A 125 4.64 -19.89 23.33
CA THR A 125 3.47 -19.65 24.17
C THR A 125 3.60 -18.28 24.85
N ILE A 126 2.56 -17.46 24.78
CA ILE A 126 2.48 -16.18 25.50
C ILE A 126 1.60 -16.36 26.75
N SER A 127 2.03 -15.81 27.89
CA SER A 127 1.27 -15.82 29.15
C SER A 127 1.41 -14.48 29.86
N ALA A 128 0.45 -14.09 30.71
CA ALA A 128 0.50 -12.82 31.45
C ALA A 128 1.57 -12.78 32.55
N SER A 129 2.16 -13.91 32.93
CA SER A 129 3.22 -13.95 33.95
C SER A 129 4.50 -13.27 33.45
N PRO A 130 5.21 -12.45 34.27
CA PRO A 130 6.45 -11.82 33.85
C PRO A 130 7.53 -12.88 33.58
N GLN A 131 7.85 -13.11 32.31
CA GLN A 131 9.05 -13.84 31.92
C GLN A 131 10.26 -12.99 32.35
N PRO A 132 11.27 -13.53 33.05
CA PRO A 132 12.49 -12.79 33.34
C PRO A 132 13.10 -12.27 32.02
N ALA A 133 13.48 -10.99 32.01
CA ALA A 133 14.07 -10.26 30.89
C ALA A 133 15.46 -10.81 30.48
N ALA A 134 15.50 -12.06 30.01
CA ALA A 134 16.73 -12.77 29.66
C ALA A 134 16.53 -13.61 28.40
N MET A 135 16.17 -12.95 27.29
CA MET A 135 16.47 -13.47 25.95
C MET A 135 16.51 -12.37 24.88
N GLU A 136 17.05 -11.19 25.21
CA GLU A 136 17.56 -10.26 24.20
C GLU A 136 19.03 -10.62 23.92
N THR A 137 19.30 -11.65 23.13
CA THR A 137 20.59 -11.87 22.43
C THR A 137 20.52 -13.14 21.58
N ALA A 138 19.58 -13.19 20.64
CA ALA A 138 19.75 -14.01 19.45
C ALA A 138 19.80 -13.04 18.27
N SER A 139 20.98 -12.87 17.70
CA SER A 139 21.23 -12.10 16.50
C SER A 139 20.50 -12.75 15.32
N SER A 140 19.25 -12.33 15.09
CA SER A 140 18.64 -12.38 13.75
C SER A 140 19.51 -11.53 12.82
N PRO A 141 19.74 -11.91 11.54
CA PRO A 141 20.37 -11.02 10.58
C PRO A 141 19.68 -9.66 10.72
N SER A 142 20.48 -8.62 10.96
CA SER A 142 19.92 -7.29 11.12
C SER A 142 19.27 -6.94 9.79
N ILE A 143 17.93 -7.06 9.69
CA ILE A 143 17.16 -6.36 8.68
C ILE A 143 17.65 -4.92 8.78
N GLN A 144 18.37 -4.48 7.77
CA GLN A 144 19.17 -3.29 7.86
C GLN A 144 18.20 -2.13 8.08
N LYS A 145 18.52 -1.12 8.89
CA LYS A 145 17.55 -0.03 9.23
C LYS A 145 16.86 0.56 7.99
N TRP A 146 17.54 0.55 6.84
CA TRP A 146 16.99 1.01 5.57
C TRP A 146 15.94 0.05 4.97
N GLU A 147 16.00 -1.25 5.19
CA GLU A 147 14.99 -2.22 4.73
C GLU A 147 13.68 -1.98 5.46
N LYS A 148 13.73 -1.80 6.79
CA LYS A 148 12.55 -1.42 7.57
C LYS A 148 11.97 -0.09 7.10
N ALA A 149 12.81 0.89 6.79
CA ALA A 149 12.37 2.19 6.30
C ALA A 149 11.76 2.10 4.89
N TYR A 150 12.40 1.38 3.96
CA TYR A 150 11.90 1.14 2.61
C TYR A 150 10.57 0.41 2.65
N ARG A 151 10.46 -0.62 3.48
CA ARG A 151 9.21 -1.35 3.71
C ARG A 151 8.14 -0.47 4.38
N ALA A 152 8.48 0.36 5.35
CA ALA A 152 7.52 1.26 6.00
C ALA A 152 6.89 2.29 5.05
N ILE A 153 7.65 2.84 4.10
CA ILE A 153 7.10 3.85 3.17
C ILE A 153 6.06 3.26 2.22
N GLY A 154 6.08 1.95 1.95
CA GLY A 154 5.11 1.31 1.07
C GLY A 154 3.69 1.37 1.63
N TYR A 155 3.49 1.33 2.96
CA TYR A 155 2.16 1.45 3.59
C TYR A 155 1.44 2.75 3.27
N PHE A 156 2.19 3.81 3.00
CA PHE A 156 1.61 5.09 2.67
C PHE A 156 1.27 5.19 1.17
N HIS A 157 1.53 4.17 0.35
CA HIS A 157 1.21 4.19 -1.07
C HIS A 157 -0.29 4.43 -1.32
N PRO A 158 -1.25 3.66 -0.74
CA PRO A 158 -2.67 3.91 -0.94
C PRO A 158 -3.11 5.31 -0.49
N ALA A 159 -2.49 5.87 0.55
CA ALA A 159 -2.79 7.23 0.98
C ALA A 159 -2.26 8.29 0.00
N LEU A 160 -1.00 8.15 -0.44
CA LEU A 160 -0.33 9.16 -1.24
C LEU A 160 -0.86 9.22 -2.68
N VAL A 161 -1.26 8.09 -3.28
CA VAL A 161 -1.72 8.03 -4.69
C VAL A 161 -2.90 8.95 -4.98
N HIS A 162 -3.77 9.21 -4.01
CA HIS A 162 -4.94 10.08 -4.19
C HIS A 162 -4.57 11.51 -4.58
N PHE A 163 -3.41 11.99 -4.13
CA PHE A 163 -2.94 13.34 -4.42
C PHE A 163 -2.61 13.58 -5.91
N PRO A 164 -1.68 12.83 -6.55
CA PRO A 164 -1.45 12.95 -7.98
C PRO A 164 -2.67 12.56 -8.81
N ILE A 165 -3.50 11.60 -8.36
CA ILE A 165 -4.76 11.24 -9.04
C ILE A 165 -5.67 12.46 -9.19
N ALA A 166 -5.96 13.15 -8.08
CA ALA A 166 -6.83 14.33 -8.08
C ALA A 166 -6.26 15.44 -8.98
N LEU A 167 -4.94 15.65 -8.94
CA LEU A 167 -4.28 16.66 -9.77
C LEU A 167 -4.24 16.31 -11.26
N PHE A 168 -4.09 15.04 -11.62
CA PHE A 168 -4.18 14.62 -13.02
C PHE A 168 -5.60 14.77 -13.57
N PHE A 169 -6.64 14.45 -12.79
CA PHE A 169 -8.02 14.69 -13.18
C PHE A 169 -8.33 16.18 -13.35
N LEU A 170 -7.95 17.01 -12.37
CA LEU A 170 -8.12 18.46 -12.46
C LEU A 170 -7.31 19.03 -13.63
N GLY A 171 -6.07 18.61 -13.78
CA GLY A 171 -5.17 19.05 -14.84
C GLY A 171 -5.67 18.67 -16.23
N GLY A 172 -6.15 17.44 -16.42
CA GLY A 172 -6.74 16.95 -17.67
C GLY A 172 -8.05 17.67 -17.99
N GLY A 173 -8.93 17.86 -17.00
CA GLY A 173 -10.18 18.62 -17.14
C GLY A 173 -9.91 20.08 -17.55
N CYS A 174 -8.97 20.75 -16.87
CA CYS A 174 -8.55 22.10 -17.24
C CYS A 174 -7.83 22.15 -18.60
N ALA A 175 -7.06 21.12 -18.97
CA ALA A 175 -6.42 21.05 -20.28
C ALA A 175 -7.46 20.96 -21.40
N PHE A 176 -8.51 20.15 -21.21
CA PHE A 176 -9.67 20.08 -22.11
C PHE A 176 -10.42 21.41 -22.17
N LEU A 177 -10.78 21.98 -21.03
CA LEU A 177 -11.49 23.26 -20.97
C LEU A 177 -10.67 24.41 -21.54
N SER A 178 -9.33 24.33 -21.55
CA SER A 178 -8.47 25.37 -22.13
C SER A 178 -8.67 25.59 -23.63
N TYR A 179 -9.26 24.63 -24.36
CA TYR A 179 -9.62 24.80 -25.76
C TYR A 179 -10.84 25.72 -25.94
N PHE A 180 -11.67 25.90 -24.91
CA PHE A 180 -12.91 26.66 -24.95
C PHE A 180 -12.88 27.90 -24.04
N LEU A 181 -12.38 27.77 -22.81
CA LEU A 181 -12.40 28.79 -21.74
C LEU A 181 -11.09 29.61 -21.63
N GLY A 182 -10.16 29.44 -22.55
CA GLY A 182 -8.99 30.31 -22.68
C GLY A 182 -7.85 30.07 -21.67
N SER A 183 -7.06 31.12 -21.41
CA SER A 183 -5.72 31.03 -20.80
C SER A 183 -5.67 30.63 -19.33
N ARG A 184 -6.74 30.88 -18.55
CA ARG A 184 -6.79 30.52 -17.12
C ARG A 184 -6.75 29.00 -16.92
N CYS A 185 -7.59 28.26 -17.65
CA CYS A 185 -7.61 26.80 -17.61
C CYS A 185 -6.26 26.20 -18.06
N ARG A 186 -5.62 26.82 -19.07
CA ARG A 186 -4.28 26.41 -19.51
C ARG A 186 -3.23 26.56 -18.40
N SER A 187 -3.28 27.66 -17.65
CA SER A 187 -2.35 27.90 -16.53
C SER A 187 -2.58 26.91 -15.39
N ILE A 188 -3.85 26.63 -15.04
CA ILE A 188 -4.18 25.64 -13.99
C ILE A 188 -3.68 24.25 -14.41
N ALA A 189 -3.96 23.83 -15.65
CA ALA A 189 -3.52 22.55 -16.18
C ALA A 189 -1.99 22.38 -16.14
N PHE A 190 -1.25 23.45 -16.45
CA PHE A 190 0.21 23.46 -16.39
C PHE A 190 0.73 23.18 -14.96
N HIS A 191 0.21 23.88 -13.95
CA HIS A 191 0.66 23.70 -12.56
C HIS A 191 0.23 22.34 -12.00
N CYS A 192 -0.98 21.88 -12.34
CA CYS A 192 -1.45 20.55 -11.96
C CYS A 192 -0.53 19.46 -12.52
N LEU A 193 -0.16 19.54 -13.81
CA LEU A 193 0.75 18.58 -14.44
C LEU A 193 2.11 18.51 -13.73
N TRP A 194 2.67 19.65 -13.32
CA TRP A 194 3.93 19.70 -12.58
C TRP A 194 3.84 19.03 -11.21
N ILE A 195 2.87 19.46 -10.40
CA ILE A 195 2.72 18.97 -9.02
C ILE A 195 2.33 17.48 -9.05
N ALA A 196 1.45 17.07 -9.96
CA ALA A 196 1.07 15.68 -10.16
C ALA A 196 2.26 14.83 -10.63
N GLY A 197 3.03 15.30 -11.61
CA GLY A 197 4.18 14.56 -12.13
C GLY A 197 5.24 14.30 -11.06
N LEU A 198 5.60 15.33 -10.28
CA LEU A 198 6.57 15.17 -9.19
C LEU A 198 6.07 14.27 -8.06
N SER A 199 4.81 14.42 -7.64
CA SER A 199 4.23 13.54 -6.60
C SER A 199 4.00 12.11 -7.08
N SER A 200 3.79 11.90 -8.39
CA SER A 200 3.65 10.55 -8.96
C SER A 200 4.95 9.73 -8.90
N ILE A 201 6.13 10.37 -8.93
CA ILE A 201 7.41 9.68 -8.72
C ILE A 201 7.42 9.05 -7.33
N VAL A 202 7.03 9.82 -6.32
CA VAL A 202 7.00 9.37 -4.93
C VAL A 202 5.99 8.23 -4.77
N ALA A 203 4.80 8.37 -5.37
CA ALA A 203 3.77 7.34 -5.38
C ALA A 203 4.25 6.03 -6.04
N VAL A 204 4.98 6.11 -7.16
CA VAL A 204 5.57 4.93 -7.81
C VAL A 204 6.60 4.28 -6.89
N ILE A 205 7.57 5.02 -6.34
CA ILE A 205 8.59 4.45 -5.43
C ILE A 205 7.94 3.70 -4.27
N MET A 206 6.91 4.30 -3.67
CA MET A 206 6.18 3.67 -2.57
C MET A 206 5.34 2.48 -3.04
N GLY A 207 4.82 2.49 -4.28
CA GLY A 207 4.09 1.36 -4.85
C GLY A 207 4.97 0.15 -5.13
N TRP A 208 6.21 0.38 -5.59
CA TRP A 208 7.21 -0.68 -5.72
C TRP A 208 7.60 -1.26 -4.35
N SER A 209 7.80 -0.40 -3.35
CA SER A 209 7.97 -0.86 -1.96
C SER A 209 6.76 -1.66 -1.47
N PHE A 210 5.53 -1.16 -1.67
CA PHE A 210 4.29 -1.82 -1.25
C PHE A 210 4.12 -3.18 -1.92
N ALA A 211 4.60 -3.35 -3.16
CA ALA A 211 4.60 -4.63 -3.83
C ALA A 211 5.47 -5.67 -3.10
N ASP A 212 6.67 -5.26 -2.68
CA ASP A 212 7.60 -6.09 -1.92
C ASP A 212 7.08 -6.44 -0.51
N LEU A 213 6.21 -5.59 0.05
CA LEU A 213 5.54 -5.84 1.34
C LEU A 213 4.49 -6.93 1.24
N ARG A 214 3.65 -6.84 0.22
CA ARG A 214 2.50 -7.74 0.02
C ARG A 214 2.92 -9.08 -0.58
N GLY A 215 4.21 -9.24 -0.92
CA GLY A 215 4.71 -10.46 -1.54
C GLY A 215 4.21 -10.66 -2.97
N TYR A 216 3.86 -9.57 -3.67
CA TYR A 216 3.41 -9.66 -5.05
C TYR A 216 4.55 -10.18 -5.95
N PRO A 217 4.21 -10.78 -7.10
CA PRO A 217 5.20 -11.29 -8.04
C PRO A 217 6.31 -10.31 -8.40
N ALA A 218 7.53 -10.85 -8.49
CA ALA A 218 8.68 -10.13 -8.99
C ALA A 218 8.44 -9.59 -10.40
N TRP A 219 9.23 -8.59 -10.79
CA TRP A 219 8.94 -7.83 -12.01
C TRP A 219 9.14 -8.57 -13.32
N ASP A 220 9.92 -9.65 -13.25
CA ASP A 220 10.29 -10.55 -14.31
C ASP A 220 9.40 -11.80 -14.40
N LYS A 221 8.44 -12.00 -13.46
CA LYS A 221 7.47 -13.10 -13.57
C LYS A 221 6.64 -12.90 -14.84
N PRO A 222 6.70 -13.84 -15.81
CA PRO A 222 5.90 -13.74 -17.03
C PRO A 222 4.43 -13.97 -16.71
N ILE A 223 3.57 -13.22 -17.41
CA ILE A 223 2.13 -13.46 -17.40
C ILE A 223 1.84 -14.55 -18.43
N ASP A 224 1.25 -15.65 -17.97
CA ASP A 224 0.89 -16.82 -18.76
C ASP A 224 -0.59 -17.19 -18.59
N ALA A 225 -1.03 -18.23 -19.29
CA ALA A 225 -2.42 -18.69 -19.25
C ALA A 225 -2.85 -19.26 -17.88
N GLN A 226 -1.92 -19.44 -16.94
CA GLN A 226 -2.17 -19.99 -15.60
C GLN A 226 -2.14 -18.90 -14.51
N SER A 227 -1.76 -17.67 -14.87
CA SER A 227 -1.71 -16.54 -13.93
C SER A 227 -3.10 -16.20 -13.39
N THR A 228 -3.19 -15.87 -12.11
CA THR A 228 -4.47 -15.54 -11.45
C THR A 228 -4.96 -14.15 -11.86
N HIS A 229 -6.26 -13.87 -11.68
CA HIS A 229 -6.82 -12.54 -11.96
C HIS A 229 -6.09 -11.43 -11.18
N GLU A 230 -5.77 -11.69 -9.91
CA GLU A 230 -4.99 -10.78 -9.06
C GLU A 230 -3.59 -10.50 -9.64
N GLU A 231 -2.89 -11.54 -10.11
CA GLU A 231 -1.57 -11.39 -10.74
C GLU A 231 -1.63 -10.57 -12.04
N PHE A 232 -2.67 -10.78 -12.85
CA PHE A 232 -2.95 -9.97 -14.04
C PHE A 232 -3.19 -8.50 -13.66
N THR A 233 -4.11 -8.23 -12.75
CA THR A 233 -4.44 -6.87 -12.31
C THR A 233 -3.21 -6.18 -11.72
N PHE A 234 -2.43 -6.86 -10.89
CA PHE A 234 -1.19 -6.35 -10.30
C PHE A 234 -0.16 -5.97 -11.38
N PHE A 235 0.08 -6.87 -12.34
CA PHE A 235 1.05 -6.62 -13.42
C PHE A 235 0.70 -5.36 -14.21
N TYR A 236 -0.55 -5.22 -14.62
CA TYR A 236 -1.01 -4.05 -15.37
C TYR A 236 -0.99 -2.80 -14.49
N HIS A 237 -1.44 -2.87 -13.25
CA HIS A 237 -1.43 -1.74 -12.31
C HIS A 237 -0.01 -1.18 -12.14
N ARG A 238 0.99 -2.05 -11.91
CA ARG A 238 2.39 -1.65 -11.72
C ARG A 238 2.94 -0.91 -12.94
N TRP A 239 2.77 -1.50 -14.12
CA TRP A 239 3.36 -0.96 -15.34
C TRP A 239 2.60 0.24 -15.89
N LEU A 240 1.27 0.26 -15.80
CA LEU A 240 0.47 1.44 -16.17
C LEU A 240 0.70 2.60 -15.20
N GLY A 241 0.86 2.35 -13.90
CA GLY A 241 1.22 3.37 -12.91
C GLY A 241 2.60 3.98 -13.19
N THR A 242 3.61 3.13 -13.40
CA THR A 242 4.98 3.56 -13.75
C THR A 242 5.00 4.31 -15.10
N GLY A 243 4.26 3.81 -16.10
CA GLY A 243 4.12 4.43 -17.41
C GLY A 243 3.46 5.81 -17.36
N THR A 244 2.40 5.95 -16.55
CA THR A 244 1.73 7.24 -16.28
C THR A 244 2.71 8.25 -15.68
N ALA A 245 3.52 7.85 -14.69
CA ALA A 245 4.53 8.72 -14.10
C ALA A 245 5.58 9.16 -15.14
N VAL A 246 6.15 8.23 -15.91
CA VAL A 246 7.12 8.54 -16.97
C VAL A 246 6.54 9.48 -18.03
N LEU A 247 5.32 9.19 -18.51
CA LEU A 247 4.61 10.02 -19.48
C LEU A 247 4.41 11.44 -18.94
N SER A 248 4.05 11.59 -17.66
CA SER A 248 3.89 12.91 -17.04
C SER A 248 5.18 13.75 -17.09
N LEU A 249 6.34 13.14 -16.86
CA LEU A 249 7.63 13.83 -16.93
C LEU A 249 7.98 14.25 -18.38
N ILE A 250 7.67 13.39 -19.34
CA ILE A 250 7.81 13.73 -20.77
C ILE A 250 6.91 14.91 -21.13
N LEU A 251 5.67 14.93 -20.66
CA LEU A 251 4.73 16.01 -20.94
C LEU A 251 5.12 17.32 -20.24
N ILE A 252 5.74 17.26 -19.06
CA ILE A 252 6.35 18.41 -18.40
C ILE A 252 7.44 19.04 -19.29
N PHE A 253 8.26 18.24 -19.97
CA PHE A 253 9.25 18.74 -20.92
C PHE A 253 8.60 19.52 -22.08
N PHE A 254 7.52 18.99 -22.68
CA PHE A 254 6.77 19.71 -23.71
C PHE A 254 6.08 20.97 -23.17
N ALA A 255 5.56 20.93 -21.94
CA ALA A 255 4.97 22.08 -21.27
C ALA A 255 6.02 23.20 -21.05
N LEU A 256 7.26 22.84 -20.73
CA LEU A 256 8.38 23.78 -20.63
C LEU A 256 8.77 24.40 -21.98
N ILE A 257 8.80 23.60 -23.05
CA ILE A 257 9.06 24.11 -24.41
C ILE A 257 7.98 25.12 -24.77
N ASP A 258 6.72 24.78 -24.55
CA ASP A 258 5.59 25.67 -24.80
C ASP A 258 5.69 26.98 -23.99
N ALA A 259 6.01 26.89 -22.70
CA ALA A 259 6.18 28.06 -21.84
C ALA A 259 7.32 28.99 -22.28
N ARG A 260 8.43 28.44 -22.79
CA ARG A 260 9.62 29.22 -23.22
C ARG A 260 9.48 29.78 -24.63
N SER A 261 9.03 28.96 -25.57
CA SER A 261 9.02 29.27 -27.00
C SER A 261 7.67 29.75 -27.53
N LYS A 262 6.61 29.66 -26.73
CA LYS A 262 5.20 29.85 -27.17
C LYS A 262 4.84 28.99 -28.39
N SER A 263 5.47 27.81 -28.51
CA SER A 263 5.25 26.87 -29.60
C SER A 263 3.85 26.27 -29.55
N SER A 264 3.05 26.53 -30.59
CA SER A 264 1.70 25.99 -30.71
C SER A 264 1.70 24.45 -30.69
N GLY A 265 2.64 23.82 -31.39
CA GLY A 265 2.78 22.36 -31.44
C GLY A 265 3.04 21.74 -30.08
N ALA A 266 4.04 22.24 -29.35
CA ALA A 266 4.33 21.77 -27.99
C ALA A 266 3.12 21.98 -27.06
N GLY A 267 2.44 23.12 -27.19
CA GLY A 267 1.21 23.44 -26.47
C GLY A 267 0.08 22.44 -26.70
N HIS A 268 -0.11 21.93 -27.93
CA HIS A 268 -1.10 20.88 -28.20
C HIS A 268 -0.67 19.52 -27.62
N ILE A 269 0.60 19.15 -27.75
CA ILE A 269 1.13 17.86 -27.27
C ILE A 269 0.90 17.69 -25.77
N TRP A 270 1.35 18.63 -24.95
CA TRP A 270 1.26 18.46 -23.49
C TRP A 270 -0.18 18.50 -22.98
N ARG A 271 -1.08 19.27 -23.62
CA ARG A 271 -2.50 19.35 -23.24
C ARG A 271 -3.28 18.10 -23.60
N LEU A 272 -3.09 17.57 -24.81
CA LEU A 272 -3.69 16.27 -25.19
C LEU A 272 -3.14 15.16 -24.30
N GLY A 273 -1.84 15.20 -23.99
CA GLY A 273 -1.23 14.27 -23.05
C GLY A 273 -1.79 14.39 -21.63
N ALA A 274 -2.08 15.59 -21.13
CA ALA A 274 -2.71 15.78 -19.82
C ALA A 274 -4.13 15.19 -19.74
N ILE A 275 -4.90 15.26 -20.84
CA ILE A 275 -6.21 14.61 -20.94
C ILE A 275 -6.03 13.07 -20.92
N LEU A 276 -5.06 12.55 -21.67
CA LEU A 276 -4.73 11.12 -21.67
C LEU A 276 -4.31 10.64 -20.28
N LEU A 277 -3.48 11.40 -19.56
CA LEU A 277 -3.07 11.08 -18.19
C LEU A 277 -4.27 10.97 -17.24
N ALA A 278 -5.29 11.82 -17.37
CA ALA A 278 -6.50 11.73 -16.56
C ALA A 278 -7.27 10.42 -16.82
N VAL A 279 -7.31 9.95 -18.07
CA VAL A 279 -7.92 8.66 -18.41
C VAL A 279 -7.09 7.50 -17.86
N LEU A 280 -5.78 7.52 -18.09
CA LEU A 280 -4.86 6.46 -17.63
C LEU A 280 -4.88 6.33 -16.11
N VAL A 281 -4.87 7.45 -15.37
CA VAL A 281 -4.89 7.42 -13.91
C VAL A 281 -6.22 6.90 -13.37
N GLY A 282 -7.33 7.11 -14.09
CA GLY A 282 -8.61 6.48 -13.76
C GLY A 282 -8.57 4.96 -13.86
N ILE A 283 -7.94 4.43 -14.92
CA ILE A 283 -7.75 2.98 -15.10
C ILE A 283 -6.83 2.41 -14.01
N VAL A 284 -5.68 3.05 -13.76
CA VAL A 284 -4.73 2.63 -12.72
C VAL A 284 -5.37 2.68 -11.33
N GLY A 285 -6.14 3.73 -11.05
CA GLY A 285 -6.85 3.88 -9.78
C GLY A 285 -7.92 2.81 -9.59
N HIS A 286 -8.66 2.45 -10.65
CA HIS A 286 -9.62 1.35 -10.61
C HIS A 286 -8.94 0.00 -10.27
N GLN A 287 -7.84 -0.32 -10.96
CA GLN A 287 -7.04 -1.53 -10.67
C GLN A 287 -6.48 -1.52 -9.25
N GLY A 288 -6.04 -0.37 -8.75
CA GLY A 288 -5.57 -0.23 -7.38
C GLY A 288 -6.68 -0.49 -6.36
N GLY A 289 -7.90 -0.04 -6.64
CA GLY A 289 -9.07 -0.35 -5.83
C GLY A 289 -9.40 -1.85 -5.84
N GLU A 290 -9.33 -2.50 -7.00
CA GLU A 290 -9.56 -3.93 -7.13
C GLU A 290 -8.53 -4.77 -6.34
N LEU A 291 -7.25 -4.40 -6.36
CA LEU A 291 -6.21 -5.07 -5.55
C LEU A 291 -6.40 -4.92 -4.04
N VAL A 292 -7.14 -3.90 -3.60
CA VAL A 292 -7.39 -3.64 -2.17
C VAL A 292 -8.73 -4.22 -1.72
N TYR A 293 -9.76 -4.18 -2.57
CA TYR A 293 -11.14 -4.46 -2.21
C TYR A 293 -11.79 -5.64 -2.96
N GLY A 294 -11.11 -6.25 -3.94
CA GLY A 294 -11.68 -7.15 -4.95
C GLY A 294 -12.71 -8.16 -4.43
N ASP A 295 -12.28 -9.11 -3.61
CA ASP A 295 -13.17 -10.19 -3.17
C ASP A 295 -14.13 -9.77 -2.05
N ILE A 296 -13.98 -8.57 -1.49
CA ILE A 296 -14.78 -8.13 -0.34
C ILE A 296 -16.24 -8.00 -0.75
N PHE A 297 -16.51 -7.49 -1.95
CA PHE A 297 -17.89 -7.33 -2.43
C PHE A 297 -18.54 -8.69 -2.70
N GLU A 298 -17.81 -9.62 -3.31
CA GLU A 298 -18.33 -10.96 -3.62
C GLU A 298 -18.55 -11.77 -2.34
N LYS A 299 -17.61 -11.73 -1.40
CA LYS A 299 -17.75 -12.35 -0.07
C LYS A 299 -18.89 -11.74 0.75
N ALA A 300 -19.02 -10.41 0.76
CA ALA A 300 -20.13 -9.73 1.43
C ALA A 300 -21.48 -10.13 0.80
N TRP A 301 -21.55 -10.19 -0.53
CA TRP A 301 -22.75 -10.59 -1.25
C TRP A 301 -23.15 -12.05 -0.99
N GLU A 302 -22.18 -12.97 -0.96
CA GLU A 302 -22.42 -14.36 -0.57
C GLU A 302 -22.95 -14.47 0.86
N GLN A 303 -22.41 -13.68 1.80
CA GLN A 303 -22.87 -13.66 3.18
C GLN A 303 -24.31 -13.15 3.29
N PHE A 304 -24.66 -12.09 2.56
CA PHE A 304 -26.03 -11.53 2.53
C PHE A 304 -27.06 -12.45 1.88
N THR A 305 -26.65 -13.37 1.00
CA THR A 305 -27.56 -14.26 0.25
C THR A 305 -27.68 -15.66 0.84
N LYS A 306 -26.88 -15.97 1.89
CA LYS A 306 -26.95 -17.24 2.64
C LYS A 306 -27.96 -17.22 3.80
N GLU A 307 -28.64 -16.09 4.06
CA GLU A 307 -29.82 -15.99 4.94
C GLU A 307 -31.13 -16.13 4.16
#